data_AF-A0A0E1W2B5-F1
#
_entry.id   AF-A0A0E1W2B5-F1
#
_cell.length_a   1.000
_cell.length_b   1.000
_cell.length_c   1.000
_cell.angle_alpha   90.00
_cell.angle_beta   90.00
_cell.angle_gamma   90.00
#
_symmetry.space_group_name_H-M   'P 1'
#
loop_
_entity.id
_entity.type
_entity.pdbx_description
1 polymer ?
#
loop_
_entity_poly.entity_id
_entity_poly.type
_entity_poly.pdbx_seq_one_letter_code
_entity_poly.pdbx_strand_id
1 'polypeptide(L)' 'MTERLMTPADLAIVTGKKRYTKQADWFKATFGINVVTAANGAVIMTWSTFESLQAKRAGLVGHSETSTVELCFD' A
#
# COMPACT_ATOMS: atom_id res chain seq x y z
N MET A 1 10.04 11.45 -1.28
CA MET A 1 8.75 10.72 -1.25
C MET A 1 7.64 11.74 -1.28
N THR A 2 6.64 11.57 -2.14
CA THR A 2 5.47 12.44 -2.16
C THR A 2 4.39 11.82 -1.28
N GLU A 3 4.06 12.45 -0.16
CA GLU A 3 2.95 12.04 0.74
C GLU A 3 1.57 12.39 0.17
N ARG A 4 1.51 12.70 -1.13
CA ARG A 4 0.28 13.07 -1.83
C ARG A 4 -0.67 11.90 -1.87
N LEU A 5 -1.91 12.17 -1.44
CA LEU A 5 -3.02 11.24 -1.57
C LEU A 5 -3.28 10.94 -3.06
N MET A 6 -3.44 9.66 -3.40
CA MET A 6 -3.80 9.24 -4.75
C MET A 6 -5.21 9.72 -5.09
N THR A 7 -5.35 10.35 -6.25
CA THR A 7 -6.67 10.74 -6.74
C THR A 7 -7.41 9.52 -7.30
N PRO A 8 -8.74 9.60 -7.49
CA PRO A 8 -9.48 8.53 -8.17
C PRO A 8 -8.96 8.20 -9.57
N ALA A 9 -8.41 9.19 -10.28
CA ALA A 9 -7.80 8.99 -11.60
C ALA A 9 -6.50 8.19 -11.50
N ASP A 10 -5.65 8.50 -10.53
CA ASP A 10 -4.41 7.76 -10.27
C ASP A 10 -4.69 6.29 -9.95
N LEU A 11 -5.68 6.04 -9.08
CA LEU A 11 -6.12 4.69 -8.73
C LEU A 11 -6.67 3.94 -9.95
N ALA A 12 -7.38 4.62 -10.85
CA ALA A 12 -7.87 4.00 -12.08
C ALA A 12 -6.72 3.64 -13.05
N ILE A 13 -5.67 4.45 -13.12
CA ILE A 13 -4.47 4.17 -13.92
C ILE A 13 -3.73 2.94 -13.35
N VAL A 14 -3.48 2.93 -12.04
CA VAL A 14 -2.72 1.86 -11.37
C VAL A 14 -3.45 0.52 -11.39
N THR A 15 -4.75 0.52 -11.08
CA THR A 15 -5.53 -0.72 -10.98
C THR A 15 -6.12 -1.17 -12.31
N GLY A 16 -6.24 -0.25 -13.29
CA GLY A 16 -7.01 -0.45 -14.51
C GLY A 16 -8.52 -0.58 -14.28
N LYS A 17 -9.03 -0.26 -13.09
CA LYS A 17 -10.45 -0.41 -12.72
C LYS A 17 -11.10 0.95 -12.41
N LYS A 18 -12.31 1.15 -12.93
CA LYS A 18 -13.11 2.37 -12.67
C LYS A 18 -13.99 2.28 -11.41
N ARG A 19 -14.44 1.09 -11.04
CA ARG A 19 -15.33 0.88 -9.88
C ARG A 19 -14.50 0.74 -8.60
N TYR A 20 -14.83 1.50 -7.56
CA TYR A 20 -14.05 1.52 -6.31
C TYR A 20 -13.96 0.15 -5.62
N THR A 21 -15.05 -0.61 -5.58
CA THR A 21 -15.03 -1.99 -5.05
C THR A 21 -14.04 -2.88 -5.82
N LYS A 22 -13.99 -2.74 -7.15
CA LYS A 22 -13.03 -3.48 -7.99
C LYS A 22 -11.59 -3.02 -7.82
N GLN A 23 -11.37 -1.75 -7.45
CA GLN A 23 -10.04 -1.28 -7.08
C GLN A 23 -9.60 -1.92 -5.76
N ALA A 24 -10.45 -1.95 -4.74
CA ALA A 24 -10.14 -2.60 -3.47
C ALA A 24 -9.90 -4.12 -3.64
N ASP A 25 -10.75 -4.81 -4.41
CA ASP A 25 -10.57 -6.22 -4.77
C ASP A 25 -9.22 -6.47 -5.45
N TRP A 26 -8.80 -5.54 -6.32
CA TRP A 26 -7.52 -5.65 -7.02
C TRP A 26 -6.33 -5.57 -6.04
N PHE A 27 -6.38 -4.70 -5.04
CA PHE A 27 -5.32 -4.65 -4.02
C PHE A 27 -5.26 -5.93 -3.19
N LYS A 28 -6.42 -6.52 -2.86
CA LYS A 28 -6.49 -7.81 -2.19
C LYS A 28 -5.91 -8.95 -3.03
N ALA A 29 -6.23 -8.99 -4.32
CA ALA A 29 -5.69 -10.00 -5.23
C ALA A 29 -4.18 -9.82 -5.50
N THR A 30 -3.70 -8.58 -5.54
CA THR A 30 -2.32 -8.25 -5.93
C THR A 30 -1.34 -8.31 -4.76
N PHE A 31 -1.77 -7.86 -3.57
CA PHE A 31 -0.92 -7.74 -2.38
C PHE A 31 -1.42 -8.55 -1.18
N GLY A 32 -2.60 -9.16 -1.25
CA GLY A 32 -3.19 -9.90 -0.13
C GLY A 32 -3.74 -9.01 0.99
N ILE A 33 -3.89 -7.70 0.76
CA ILE A 33 -4.30 -6.74 1.79
C ILE A 33 -5.74 -6.25 1.60
N ASN A 34 -6.41 -5.93 2.70
CA ASN A 34 -7.63 -5.14 2.66
C ASN A 34 -7.25 -3.66 2.79
N VAL A 35 -7.43 -2.88 1.71
CA VAL A 35 -7.10 -1.45 1.71
C VAL A 35 -8.16 -0.63 2.44
N VAL A 36 -7.72 0.47 3.05
CA VAL A 36 -8.63 1.43 3.70
C VAL A 36 -9.47 2.14 2.65
N THR A 37 -10.76 2.25 2.93
CA THR A 37 -11.74 2.93 2.07
C THR A 37 -12.49 4.01 2.81
N ALA A 38 -12.92 5.04 2.09
CA ALA A 38 -13.84 6.06 2.57
C ALA A 38 -15.26 5.48 2.75
N ALA A 39 -16.15 6.25 3.38
CA ALA A 39 -17.56 5.86 3.53
C ALA A 39 -18.28 5.59 2.19
N ASN A 40 -17.83 6.20 1.09
CA ASN A 40 -18.35 5.97 -0.25
C ASN A 40 -17.70 4.77 -0.98
N GLY A 41 -16.79 4.04 -0.32
CA GLY A 41 -16.06 2.89 -0.86
C GLY A 41 -14.81 3.23 -1.67
N ALA A 42 -14.48 4.51 -1.89
CA ALA A 42 -13.25 4.91 -2.58
C ALA A 42 -12.01 4.55 -1.77
N VAL A 43 -10.96 4.04 -2.43
CA VAL A 43 -9.69 3.71 -1.75
C VAL A 43 -9.00 5.00 -1.31
N ILE A 44 -8.55 5.03 -0.05
CA ILE A 44 -7.78 6.15 0.52
C ILE A 44 -6.35 5.66 0.74
N MET A 45 -5.40 6.17 -0.04
CA MET A 45 -3.99 5.80 0.05
C MET A 45 -3.09 6.88 -0.56
N THR A 46 -1.88 7.05 -0.03
CA THR A 46 -0.85 7.92 -0.61
C THR A 46 0.01 7.17 -1.63
N TRP A 47 0.66 7.93 -2.52
CA TRP A 47 1.62 7.35 -3.46
C TRP A 47 2.80 6.66 -2.74
N SER A 48 3.29 7.23 -1.64
CA SER A 48 4.37 6.62 -0.85
C SER A 48 4.00 5.24 -0.28
N THR A 49 2.76 5.06 0.19
CA THR A 49 2.27 3.76 0.66
C THR A 49 2.19 2.77 -0.50
N PHE A 50 1.71 3.19 -1.67
CA PHE A 50 1.65 2.33 -2.84
C PHE A 50 3.04 1.88 -3.32
N GLU A 51 4.01 2.80 -3.39
CA GLU A 51 5.40 2.48 -3.71
C GLU A 51 6.01 1.48 -2.72
N SER A 52 5.71 1.62 -1.43
CA SER A 52 6.16 0.70 -0.39
C SER A 52 5.56 -0.71 -0.57
N LEU A 53 4.29 -0.81 -0.95
CA LEU A 53 3.65 -2.09 -1.27
C LEU A 53 4.30 -2.76 -2.50
N GLN A 54 4.64 -1.97 -3.51
CA GLN A 54 5.32 -2.44 -4.71
C GLN A 54 6.74 -2.92 -4.42
N ALA A 55 7.51 -2.16 -3.63
CA ALA A 55 8.84 -2.56 -3.18
C ALA A 55 8.78 -3.88 -2.39
N LYS A 56 7.79 -4.03 -1.50
CA LYS A 56 7.60 -5.27 -0.72
C LYS A 56 7.31 -6.45 -1.63
N ARG A 57 6.43 -6.28 -2.61
CA ARG A 57 6.07 -7.32 -3.58
C ARG A 57 7.25 -7.71 -4.48
N ALA A 58 8.07 -6.75 -4.89
CA ALA A 58 9.26 -6.98 -5.69
C ALA A 58 10.43 -7.61 -4.92
N GLY A 59 10.28 -7.84 -3.61
CA GLY A 59 11.36 -8.31 -2.74
C GLY A 59 12.47 -7.27 -2.54
N LEU A 60 12.21 -6.01 -2.91
CA LEU A 60 13.15 -4.89 -2.81
C LEU A 60 13.11 -4.22 -1.43
N VAL A 61 12.12 -4.55 -0.60
CA VAL A 61 12.23 -4.34 0.84
C VAL A 61 13.24 -5.37 1.34
N GLY A 62 14.51 -5.04 1.15
CA GLY A 62 15.60 -5.71 1.86
C GLY A 62 15.24 -5.72 3.34
N HIS A 63 15.52 -6.85 3.99
CA HIS A 63 15.53 -6.97 5.44
C HIS A 63 16.24 -5.73 6.02
N SER A 64 15.49 -4.70 6.42
CA SER A 64 15.98 -3.80 7.44
C SER A 64 16.03 -4.71 8.65
N GLU A 65 17.23 -5.19 8.96
CA GLU A 65 17.49 -5.97 10.15
C GLU A 65 16.68 -5.37 11.28
N THR A 66 15.75 -6.15 11.81
CA THR A 66 15.20 -5.86 13.10
C THR A 66 16.37 -6.11 14.02
N SER A 67 17.20 -5.10 14.25
CA SER A 67 18.21 -5.16 15.30
C SER A 67 17.41 -5.31 16.58
N THR A 68 17.22 -6.55 17.02
CA THR A 68 16.81 -6.87 18.37
C THR A 68 17.85 -6.22 19.25
N VAL A 69 17.53 -5.03 19.77
CA VAL A 69 18.33 -4.40 20.81
C VAL A 69 18.09 -5.26 22.05
N GLU A 70 18.96 -6.25 22.26
CA GLU A 70 19.10 -6.87 23.57
C GLU A 70 19.57 -5.78 24.54
N LEU A 71 18.62 -5.25 25.30
CA LEU A 71 18.92 -4.42 26.45
C LEU A 71 19.43 -5.35 27.56
N CYS A 72 20.74 -5.58 27.59
CA CYS A 72 21.41 -6.16 28.74
C CYS A 72 21.25 -5.18 29.91
N PHE A 73 20.40 -5.51 30.88
CA PHE A 73 20.43 -4.88 32.20
C PHE A 73 21.42 -5.67 33.05
N ASP A 74 22.48 -4.98 33.50
CA ASP A 74 23.46 -5.42 34.51
C ASP A 74 22.86 -5.34 35.93
#